data_AF-A0A8S4R7Z7-F1
#
_entry.id   AF-A0A8S4R7Z7-F1
#
_cell.length_a   1.000
_cell.length_b   1.000
_cell.length_c   1.000
_cell.angle_alpha   90.00
_cell.angle_beta   90.00
_cell.angle_gamma   90.00
#
_symmetry.space_group_name_H-M   'P 1'
#
loop_
_entity.id
_entity.type
_entity.pdbx_description
1 polymer ?
#
loop_
_entity_poly.entity_id
_entity_poly.type
_entity_poly.pdbx_seq_one_letter_code
_entity_poly.pdbx_strand_id
1 'polypeptide(L)'
;MLTFDHRSSLDPARPLVSMYGSRLFRLGRDDAYFVQVVHSNAGFLGESGQIGHADFCVNGGRLQPGCKGHVMRIARCSHFMSSCYFAAAVKRRIKMIGVPCDSTCPKQGHWSFRYDRKVVKVDEDIPETSRGMYCVRVDHEESCPFD
;
A
#
# COMPACT_ATOMS: atom_id res chain seq x y z
N MET A 1 7.10 6.63 27.07
CA MET A 1 6.54 6.93 25.73
C MET A 1 6.72 5.67 24.91
N LEU A 2 5.64 4.95 24.59
CA LEU A 2 5.74 3.71 23.80
C LEU A 2 6.05 4.11 22.36
N THR A 3 7.31 4.03 21.96
CA THR A 3 7.66 4.07 20.54
C THR A 3 7.24 2.73 19.94
N PHE A 4 6.32 2.76 18.98
CA PHE A 4 6.03 1.57 18.18
C PHE A 4 7.24 1.32 17.26
N ASP A 5 7.82 0.11 17.32
CA ASP A 5 8.98 -0.24 16.49
C ASP A 5 8.59 -0.36 15.01
N HIS A 6 7.43 -0.95 14.73
CA HIS A 6 6.94 -1.13 13.37
C HIS A 6 5.44 -0.77 13.26
N ARG A 7 5.10 0.11 12.31
CA ARG A 7 3.73 0.46 11.93
C ARG A 7 3.42 0.06 10.50
N SER A 8 2.33 -0.68 10.32
CA SER A 8 1.74 -0.97 9.00
C SER A 8 0.57 -0.04 8.73
N SER A 9 0.52 0.56 7.54
CA SER A 9 -0.60 1.38 7.10
C SER A 9 -1.17 0.88 5.78
N LEU A 10 -2.51 0.81 5.72
CA LEU A 10 -3.24 0.12 4.66
C LEU A 10 -4.12 1.16 3.95
N ASP A 11 -3.68 1.54 2.75
CA ASP A 11 -4.23 2.59 1.88
C ASP A 11 -4.64 3.86 2.63
N PRO A 12 -3.68 4.65 3.14
CA PRO A 12 -3.96 5.76 4.06
C PRO A 12 -4.93 6.76 3.47
N ALA A 13 -6.00 7.13 4.20
CA ALA A 13 -7.05 7.99 3.67
C ALA A 13 -6.55 9.38 3.27
N ARG A 14 -6.94 9.85 2.08
CA ARG A 14 -6.53 11.14 1.51
C ARG A 14 -7.56 12.27 1.62
N PRO A 15 -8.84 12.12 1.24
CA PRO A 15 -9.70 13.28 1.00
C PRO A 15 -9.87 14.19 2.22
N LEU A 16 -10.14 13.62 3.39
CA LEU A 16 -10.33 14.41 4.61
C LEU A 16 -9.00 14.86 5.23
N VAL A 17 -7.99 14.01 5.19
CA VAL A 17 -6.64 14.29 5.72
C VAL A 17 -5.93 15.37 4.91
N SER A 18 -6.10 15.35 3.58
CA SER A 18 -5.48 16.31 2.68
C SER A 18 -6.18 17.64 2.59
N MET A 19 -7.51 17.66 2.79
CA MET A 19 -8.30 18.88 2.70
C MET A 19 -8.41 19.62 4.04
N TYR A 20 -8.38 18.90 5.17
CA TYR A 20 -8.68 19.47 6.48
C TYR A 20 -7.65 19.14 7.57
N GLY A 21 -6.71 18.23 7.31
CA GLY A 21 -5.66 17.88 8.27
C GLY A 21 -4.44 18.79 8.17
N SER A 22 -3.93 19.27 9.32
CA SER A 22 -2.55 19.76 9.41
C SER A 22 -1.59 18.66 8.95
N ARG A 23 -0.40 19.06 8.45
CA ARG A 23 0.67 18.12 8.08
C ARG A 23 1.05 17.17 9.23
N LEU A 24 0.84 17.60 10.48
CA LEU A 24 1.02 16.83 11.71
C LEU A 24 0.04 15.66 11.88
N PHE A 25 -1.11 15.66 11.19
CA PHE A 25 -2.09 14.58 11.24
C PHE A 25 -1.99 13.60 10.06
N ARG A 26 -1.06 13.86 9.13
CA ARG A 26 -0.80 12.94 8.02
C ARG A 26 0.19 11.89 8.49
N LEU A 27 -0.02 10.64 8.06
CA LEU A 27 0.96 9.59 8.30
C LEU A 27 2.30 10.01 7.69
N GLY A 28 3.33 10.02 8.52
CA GLY A 28 4.70 10.30 8.13
C GLY A 28 5.65 9.21 8.57
N ARG A 29 6.89 9.27 8.08
CA ARG A 29 7.97 8.38 8.53
C ARG A 29 8.26 8.56 10.03
N ASP A 30 8.06 9.76 10.56
CA ASP A 30 8.41 10.07 11.95
C ASP A 30 7.40 9.52 12.98
N ASP A 31 6.33 8.86 12.53
CA ASP A 31 5.29 8.29 13.41
C ASP A 31 5.71 6.98 14.09
N ALA A 32 6.78 6.31 13.62
CA ALA A 32 7.35 5.08 14.19
C ALA A 32 8.79 4.87 13.71
N TYR A 33 9.55 3.94 14.32
CA TYR A 33 10.90 3.61 13.85
C TYR A 33 10.92 3.05 12.43
N PHE A 34 9.88 2.31 12.07
CA PHE A 34 9.66 1.81 10.74
C PHE A 34 8.17 1.89 10.37
N VAL A 35 7.88 2.43 9.18
CA VAL A 35 6.52 2.56 8.65
C VAL A 35 6.44 1.91 7.28
N GLN A 36 5.68 0.83 7.14
CA GLN A 36 5.33 0.31 5.82
C GLN A 36 3.92 0.74 5.40
N VAL A 37 3.74 1.01 4.11
CA VAL A 37 2.48 1.50 3.57
C VAL A 37 2.07 0.68 2.36
N VAL A 38 0.84 0.17 2.34
CA VAL A 38 0.27 -0.56 1.21
C VAL A 38 -0.70 0.35 0.48
N HIS A 39 -0.46 0.61 -0.80
CA HIS A 39 -1.30 1.45 -1.65
C HIS A 39 -2.12 0.59 -2.61
N SER A 40 -3.44 0.75 -2.57
CA SER A 40 -4.38 0.01 -3.42
C SER A 40 -5.43 0.90 -4.10
N ASN A 41 -5.68 2.12 -3.60
CA ASN A 41 -6.52 3.14 -4.22
C ASN A 41 -5.92 4.56 -4.14
N ALA A 42 -4.60 4.65 -4.30
CA ALA A 42 -3.81 5.87 -4.31
C ALA A 42 -4.33 6.90 -5.32
N GLY A 43 -4.45 8.14 -4.84
CA GLY A 43 -4.92 9.29 -5.62
C GLY A 43 -6.44 9.41 -5.71
N PHE A 44 -7.22 8.47 -5.16
CA PHE A 44 -8.68 8.58 -5.07
C PHE A 44 -9.12 8.62 -3.59
N LEU A 45 -9.33 7.47 -2.92
CA LEU A 45 -9.55 7.42 -1.47
C LEU A 45 -8.24 7.32 -0.69
N GLY A 46 -7.22 6.67 -1.25
CA GLY A 46 -5.89 6.53 -0.67
C GLY A 46 -4.93 7.68 -1.02
N GLU A 47 -3.92 7.89 -0.17
CA GLU A 47 -2.81 8.82 -0.36
C GLU A 47 -1.91 8.36 -1.51
N SER A 48 -1.18 9.29 -2.12
CA SER A 48 -0.31 9.00 -3.25
C SER A 48 1.16 9.23 -2.94
N GLY A 49 2.04 8.58 -3.72
CA GLY A 49 3.48 8.71 -3.59
C GLY A 49 4.06 7.94 -2.41
N GLN A 50 5.28 8.31 -2.02
CA GLN A 50 6.03 7.64 -0.98
C GLN A 50 5.87 8.37 0.36
N ILE A 51 5.10 7.81 1.28
CA ILE A 51 4.82 8.41 2.59
C ILE A 51 5.43 7.62 3.75
N GLY A 52 5.64 6.32 3.55
CA GLY A 52 6.32 5.44 4.51
C GLY A 52 7.82 5.34 4.29
N HIS A 53 8.43 4.46 5.08
CA HIS A 53 9.78 3.97 4.88
C HIS A 53 9.84 3.06 3.65
N ALA A 54 8.92 2.10 3.60
CA ALA A 54 8.68 1.21 2.48
C ALA A 54 7.22 1.36 2.02
N ASP A 55 7.02 1.73 0.77
CA ASP A 55 5.69 1.88 0.18
C ASP A 55 5.48 0.78 -0.87
N PHE A 56 4.34 0.11 -0.84
CA PHE A 56 3.99 -1.01 -1.70
C PHE A 56 2.82 -0.63 -2.60
N CYS A 57 3.09 -0.38 -3.88
CA CYS A 57 2.08 -0.07 -4.88
C CYS A 57 1.53 -1.37 -5.48
N VAL A 58 0.36 -1.82 -4.99
CA VAL A 58 -0.23 -3.11 -5.35
C VAL A 58 -1.06 -2.98 -6.62
N ASN A 59 -0.77 -3.80 -7.63
CA ASN A 59 -1.47 -3.82 -8.92
C ASN A 59 -1.53 -2.43 -9.58
N GLY A 60 -0.48 -1.62 -9.43
CA GLY A 60 -0.43 -0.24 -9.93
C GLY A 60 -1.08 0.79 -8.99
N GLY A 61 -1.67 0.34 -7.88
CA GLY A 61 -2.02 1.16 -6.73
C GLY A 61 -3.29 1.99 -6.86
N ARG A 62 -4.07 1.86 -7.94
CA ARG A 62 -5.28 2.67 -8.17
C ARG A 62 -6.57 1.87 -8.17
N LEU A 63 -6.61 0.78 -8.95
CA LEU A 63 -7.79 -0.03 -9.16
C LEU A 63 -7.40 -1.48 -8.95
N GLN A 64 -8.12 -2.18 -8.07
CA GLN A 64 -7.81 -3.56 -7.77
C GLN A 64 -8.65 -4.53 -8.61
N PRO A 65 -8.08 -5.65 -9.06
CA PRO A 65 -8.83 -6.72 -9.71
C PRO A 65 -10.02 -7.17 -8.85
N GLY A 66 -11.13 -7.57 -9.48
CA GLY A 66 -12.35 -8.02 -8.80
C GLY A 66 -13.31 -6.90 -8.37
N CYS A 67 -12.84 -5.66 -8.21
CA CYS A 67 -13.70 -4.53 -7.85
C CYS A 67 -14.56 -4.05 -9.04
N LYS A 68 -15.88 -4.27 -8.95
CA LYS A 68 -16.85 -3.99 -10.03
C LYS A 68 -18.00 -3.09 -9.55
N GLY A 69 -18.70 -2.46 -10.50
CA GLY A 69 -19.87 -1.61 -10.25
C GLY A 69 -19.64 -0.14 -10.62
N HIS A 70 -20.36 0.77 -9.95
CA HIS A 70 -20.19 2.20 -10.17
C HIS A 70 -18.89 2.72 -9.53
N VAL A 71 -18.43 3.90 -9.94
CA VAL A 71 -17.13 4.50 -9.56
C VAL A 71 -16.87 4.45 -8.05
N MET A 72 -17.83 4.85 -7.22
CA MET A 72 -17.68 4.84 -5.76
C MET A 72 -17.63 3.43 -5.15
N ARG A 73 -18.31 2.44 -5.73
CA ARG A 73 -18.18 1.03 -5.29
C ARG A 73 -16.80 0.50 -5.62
N ILE A 74 -16.32 0.74 -6.85
CA ILE A 74 -14.97 0.32 -7.28
C ILE A 74 -13.90 0.96 -6.39
N ALA A 75 -14.03 2.24 -6.09
CA ALA A 75 -13.11 2.97 -5.24
C ALA A 75 -13.06 2.42 -3.81
N ARG A 76 -14.22 2.28 -3.15
CA ARG A 76 -14.27 1.74 -1.77
C ARG A 76 -13.76 0.30 -1.71
N CYS A 77 -14.11 -0.52 -2.70
CA CYS A 77 -13.57 -1.87 -2.82
C CYS A 77 -12.05 -1.84 -2.95
N SER A 78 -11.51 -1.06 -3.90
CA SER A 78 -10.06 -0.96 -4.14
C SER A 78 -9.32 -0.42 -2.92
N HIS A 79 -9.91 0.51 -2.17
CA HIS A 79 -9.37 1.04 -0.93
C HIS A 79 -9.28 -0.04 0.15
N PHE A 80 -10.36 -0.81 0.33
CA PHE A 80 -10.42 -1.88 1.32
C PHE A 80 -9.50 -3.07 0.99
N MET A 81 -9.22 -3.32 -0.29
CA MET A 81 -8.35 -4.42 -0.73
C MET A 81 -6.93 -4.38 -0.12
N SER A 82 -6.41 -3.21 0.28
CA SER A 82 -5.15 -3.13 1.03
C SER A 82 -5.18 -4.00 2.30
N SER A 83 -6.28 -3.96 3.04
CA SER A 83 -6.50 -4.77 4.24
C SER A 83 -6.64 -6.24 3.91
N CYS A 84 -7.36 -6.58 2.85
CA CYS A 84 -7.56 -7.95 2.42
C CYS A 84 -6.23 -8.60 1.99
N TYR A 85 -5.45 -7.92 1.16
CA TYR A 85 -4.15 -8.40 0.71
C TYR A 85 -3.18 -8.56 1.87
N PHE A 86 -3.09 -7.56 2.75
CA PHE A 86 -2.20 -7.64 3.91
C PHE A 86 -2.58 -8.80 4.84
N ALA A 87 -3.86 -8.94 5.18
CA ALA A 87 -4.33 -10.05 6.00
C ALA A 87 -4.08 -11.43 5.35
N ALA A 88 -4.26 -11.54 4.03
CA ALA A 88 -3.97 -12.77 3.28
C ALA A 88 -2.47 -13.07 3.24
N ALA A 89 -1.61 -12.05 3.13
CA ALA A 89 -0.15 -12.18 3.15
C ALA A 89 0.36 -12.65 4.52
N VAL A 90 -0.14 -12.05 5.61
CA VAL A 90 0.15 -12.45 7.00
C VAL A 90 -0.29 -13.89 7.26
N LYS A 91 -1.50 -14.25 6.82
CA LYS A 91 -2.02 -15.63 6.91
C LYS A 91 -1.35 -16.60 5.94
N ARG A 92 -0.34 -16.16 5.18
CA ARG A 92 0.42 -16.95 4.20
C ARG A 92 -0.45 -17.60 3.10
N ARG A 93 -1.62 -17.02 2.81
CA ARG A 93 -2.51 -17.45 1.73
C ARG A 93 -2.04 -16.94 0.37
N ILE A 94 -1.49 -15.74 0.34
CA ILE A 94 -0.89 -15.14 -0.85
C ILE A 94 0.58 -14.79 -0.60
N LYS A 95 1.34 -14.66 -1.68
CA LYS A 95 2.72 -14.17 -1.65
C LYS A 95 2.77 -12.77 -2.25
N MET A 96 2.80 -11.76 -1.39
CA MET A 96 3.04 -10.38 -1.81
C MET A 96 4.54 -10.14 -1.87
N ILE A 97 5.13 -10.20 -3.06
CA ILE A 97 6.55 -9.89 -3.27
C ILE A 97 6.66 -8.52 -3.94
N GLY A 98 7.25 -7.57 -3.22
CA GLY A 98 7.57 -6.23 -3.69
C GLY A 98 8.90 -6.20 -4.42
N VAL A 99 8.86 -5.77 -5.67
CA VAL A 99 10.06 -5.48 -6.48
C VAL A 99 10.32 -3.97 -6.44
N PRO A 100 11.53 -3.50 -6.10
CA PRO A 100 11.84 -2.07 -6.10
C PRO A 100 11.52 -1.43 -7.45
N CYS A 101 10.94 -0.23 -7.43
CA CYS A 101 10.53 0.45 -8.65
C CYS A 101 10.70 1.98 -8.58
N ASP A 102 10.13 2.73 -9.52
CA ASP A 102 10.09 4.20 -9.40
C ASP A 102 9.21 4.64 -8.21
N SER A 103 9.43 5.86 -7.71
CA SER A 103 8.83 6.34 -6.46
C SER A 103 7.38 6.80 -6.58
N THR A 104 6.75 6.64 -7.74
CA THR A 104 5.38 7.10 -8.00
C THR A 104 4.38 6.02 -7.61
N CYS A 105 3.24 6.41 -7.03
CA CYS A 105 2.06 5.55 -6.90
C CYS A 105 0.85 6.50 -6.87
N PRO A 106 -0.20 6.30 -7.69
CA PRO A 106 -0.41 5.16 -8.59
C PRO A 106 0.53 5.14 -9.80
N LYS A 107 0.73 3.95 -10.38
CA LYS A 107 1.57 3.76 -11.56
C LYS A 107 0.85 4.20 -12.82
N GLN A 108 1.58 4.89 -13.70
CA GLN A 108 1.12 5.28 -15.03
C GLN A 108 2.09 4.72 -16.07
N GLY A 109 1.63 3.80 -16.90
CA GLY A 109 2.48 3.15 -17.92
C GLY A 109 3.48 2.16 -17.33
N HIS A 110 4.76 2.35 -17.63
CA HIS A 110 5.85 1.45 -17.23
C HIS A 110 6.19 1.64 -15.74
N TRP A 111 6.37 0.53 -15.00
CA TRP A 111 6.58 0.59 -13.55
C TRP A 111 8.05 0.76 -13.16
N SER A 112 8.98 0.67 -14.11
CA SER A 112 10.43 0.86 -13.89
C SER A 112 10.99 -0.08 -12.82
N PHE A 113 10.69 -1.38 -12.94
CA PHE A 113 11.19 -2.41 -12.03
C PHE A 113 12.72 -2.44 -12.00
N ARG A 114 13.28 -2.57 -10.79
CA ARG A 114 14.71 -2.67 -10.52
C ARG A 114 15.04 -4.04 -9.93
N TYR A 115 15.22 -5.02 -10.81
CA TYR A 115 15.48 -6.42 -10.44
C TYR A 115 16.90 -6.65 -9.89
N ASP A 116 17.79 -5.68 -10.08
CA ASP A 116 19.14 -5.64 -9.47
C ASP A 116 19.09 -5.40 -7.95
N ARG A 117 17.95 -4.94 -7.42
CA ARG A 117 17.77 -4.62 -6.01
C ARG A 117 17.03 -5.73 -5.27
N LYS A 118 17.28 -5.80 -3.96
CA LYS A 118 16.66 -6.79 -3.07
C LYS A 118 15.13 -6.63 -3.06
N VAL A 119 14.45 -7.71 -3.45
CA VAL A 119 12.99 -7.83 -3.32
C VAL A 119 12.60 -8.03 -1.87
N VAL A 120 11.38 -7.63 -1.53
CA VAL A 120 10.87 -7.67 -0.15
C VAL A 120 9.53 -8.38 -0.12
N LYS A 121 9.36 -9.31 0.82
CA LYS A 121 8.07 -9.91 1.08
C LYS A 121 7.27 -8.96 1.98
N VAL A 122 6.04 -8.66 1.59
CA VAL A 122 5.13 -7.85 2.40
C VAL A 122 4.46 -8.76 3.41
N ASP A 123 4.76 -8.55 4.68
CA ASP A 123 4.17 -9.22 5.84
C ASP A 123 4.40 -8.38 7.12
N GLU A 124 4.17 -8.97 8.29
CA GLU A 124 4.41 -8.33 9.59
C GLU A 124 5.91 -8.24 9.93
N ASP A 125 6.73 -9.14 9.39
CA ASP A 125 8.16 -9.33 9.73
C ASP A 125 9.10 -8.76 8.66
N ILE A 126 8.66 -7.74 7.93
CA ILE A 126 9.46 -7.05 6.93
C ILE A 126 10.77 -6.52 7.56
N PRO A 127 11.92 -6.60 6.86
CA PRO A 127 13.15 -5.99 7.36
C PRO A 127 13.00 -4.47 7.49
N GLU A 128 13.27 -3.91 8.66
CA GLU A 128 13.21 -2.45 8.93
C GLU A 128 14.18 -1.63 8.08
N THR A 129 15.20 -2.29 7.50
CA THR A 129 16.13 -1.68 6.53
C THR A 129 15.50 -1.43 5.16
N SER A 130 14.30 -1.96 4.90
CA SER A 130 13.61 -1.84 3.61
C SER A 130 13.21 -0.39 3.37
N ARG A 131 13.68 0.21 2.27
CA ARG A 131 13.42 1.62 1.96
C ARG A 131 13.10 1.78 0.50
N GLY A 132 12.12 2.62 0.18
CA GLY A 132 11.78 2.90 -1.21
C GLY A 132 10.33 2.59 -1.55
N MET A 133 10.03 2.69 -2.84
CA MET A 133 8.79 2.22 -3.42
C MET A 133 9.02 0.83 -4.02
N TYR A 134 8.09 -0.07 -3.73
CA TYR A 134 8.05 -1.44 -4.20
C TYR A 134 6.75 -1.65 -4.96
N CYS A 135 6.85 -2.35 -6.08
CA CYS A 135 5.74 -2.69 -6.92
C CYS A 135 5.36 -4.15 -6.68
N VAL A 136 4.09 -4.39 -6.39
CA VAL A 136 3.57 -5.73 -6.09
C VAL A 136 2.53 -6.08 -7.14
N ARG A 137 2.61 -7.28 -7.71
CA ARG A 137 1.52 -7.87 -8.50
C ARG A 137 0.88 -8.98 -7.69
N VAL A 138 -0.45 -8.94 -7.56
CA VAL A 138 -1.26 -9.96 -6.91
C VAL A 138 -2.33 -10.38 -7.91
N ASP A 139 -2.16 -11.58 -8.47
CA ASP A 139 -3.06 -12.15 -9.47
C ASP A 139 -4.21 -12.97 -8.84
N HIS A 140 -4.17 -13.17 -7.52
CA HIS A 140 -5.15 -13.97 -6.79
C HIS A 140 -6.42 -13.14 -6.52
N GLU A 141 -7.57 -13.64 -6.97
CA GLU A 141 -8.88 -13.07 -6.64
C GLU A 141 -9.21 -13.46 -5.19
N GLU A 142 -8.68 -12.70 -4.24
CA GLU A 142 -9.03 -12.86 -2.83
C GLU A 142 -10.51 -12.50 -2.67
N SER A 143 -11.32 -13.47 -2.22
CA SER A 143 -12.70 -13.24 -1.81
C SER A 143 -12.68 -12.44 -0.50
N CYS A 144 -12.58 -11.12 -0.64
CA CYS A 144 -12.74 -10.21 0.46
C CYS A 144 -14.23 -9.87 0.58
N PRO A 145 -14.87 -10.08 1.75
CA PRO A 145 -16.25 -9.69 1.95
C PRO A 145 -16.31 -8.15 1.96
N PHE A 146 -16.49 -7.59 0.75
CA PHE A 146 -16.77 -6.19 0.50
C PHE A 146 -18.22 -6.10 0.04
N ASP A 147 -19.14 -6.43 0.93
CA ASP A 147 -20.58 -6.19 0.78
C ASP A 147 -21.12 -5.57 2.08
#